data_AF-A0AAV7JPZ2-F1
#
_entry.id   AF-A0AAV7JPZ2-F1
#
_cell.length_a   1.000
_cell.length_b   1.000
_cell.length_c   1.000
_cell.angle_alpha   90.00
_cell.angle_beta   90.00
_cell.angle_gamma   90.00
#
_symmetry.space_group_name_H-M   'P 1'
#
loop_
_entity.id
_entity.type
_entity.pdbx_description
1 polymer ?
#
loop_
_entity_poly.entity_id
_entity_poly.type
_entity_poly.pdbx_seq_one_letter_code
_entity_poly.pdbx_strand_id
1 'polypeptide(L)'
;MAALNPGEYYKRSILIPYLDKIINDLIDRFDKHNTLAMRISAILPCYVEKYEFRDIEEITIFYQNCRPYSNIEVRGEYDRWLLKWKKIPKIKRPICPVEALAECDQDFYPAIYSYLTIYCCLPTTTASAERTFSTLKYLKNYLRSTTSEKRLNGLARLYIHKDIEVDIEKVIDTFSLKKRNVDFVL
;
A
#
# COMPACT_ATOMS: atom_id res chain seq x y z
N MET A 1 33.98 -24.96 -9.16
CA MET A 1 34.10 -26.15 -10.04
C MET A 1 33.33 -25.88 -11.31
N ALA A 2 34.00 -25.90 -12.47
CA ALA A 2 33.38 -25.65 -13.77
C ALA A 2 32.26 -26.67 -14.05
N ALA A 3 31.11 -26.20 -14.53
CA ALA A 3 29.98 -27.07 -14.87
C ALA A 3 30.30 -27.89 -16.14
N LEU A 4 30.02 -29.19 -16.13
CA LEU A 4 30.39 -30.12 -17.20
C LEU A 4 29.42 -30.11 -18.40
N ASN A 5 28.25 -29.46 -18.28
CA ASN A 5 27.24 -29.31 -19.33
C ASN A 5 26.44 -28.00 -19.10
N PRO A 6 26.03 -27.27 -20.16
CA PRO A 6 25.13 -26.11 -20.07
C PRO A 6 23.97 -26.27 -19.09
N GLY A 7 23.33 -27.44 -19.03
CA GLY A 7 22.23 -27.71 -18.10
C GLY A 7 22.64 -27.63 -16.62
N GLU A 8 23.83 -28.14 -16.27
CA GLU A 8 24.37 -28.02 -14.91
C GLU A 8 24.77 -26.58 -14.59
N TYR A 9 25.29 -25.85 -15.58
CA TYR A 9 25.63 -24.44 -15.42
C TYR A 9 24.40 -23.60 -15.09
N TYR A 10 23.30 -23.74 -15.85
CA TYR A 10 22.05 -23.03 -15.60
C TYR A 10 21.43 -23.41 -14.27
N LYS A 11 21.45 -24.70 -13.91
CA LYS A 11 20.95 -25.17 -12.62
C LYS A 11 21.71 -24.53 -11.45
N ARG A 12 23.05 -24.55 -11.49
CA ARG A 12 23.89 -24.06 -10.38
C ARG A 12 24.02 -22.54 -10.31
N SER A 13 24.05 -21.87 -11.46
CA SER A 13 24.36 -20.42 -11.52
C SER A 13 23.12 -19.54 -11.57
N ILE A 14 21.96 -20.08 -11.98
CA ILE A 14 20.73 -19.31 -12.13
C ILE A 14 19.61 -19.89 -11.27
N LEU A 15 19.23 -21.16 -11.48
CA LEU A 15 18.05 -21.72 -10.85
C LEU A 15 18.19 -21.80 -9.32
N ILE A 16 19.28 -22.40 -8.82
CA ILE A 16 19.51 -22.55 -7.38
C ILE A 16 19.60 -21.17 -6.69
N PRO A 17 20.42 -20.21 -7.13
CA PRO A 17 20.46 -18.88 -6.53
C PRO A 17 19.13 -18.14 -6.57
N TYR A 18 18.34 -18.33 -7.63
CA TYR A 18 17.01 -17.72 -7.72
C TYR A 18 16.01 -18.35 -6.74
N LEU A 19 16.02 -19.67 -6.58
CA LEU A 19 15.21 -20.36 -5.59
C LEU A 19 15.62 -19.99 -4.16
N ASP A 20 16.92 -19.95 -3.87
CA ASP A 20 17.45 -19.52 -2.59
C ASP A 20 17.04 -18.08 -2.29
N LYS A 21 17.08 -17.20 -3.30
CA LYS A 21 16.57 -15.84 -3.18
C LYS A 21 15.08 -15.82 -2.83
N ILE A 22 14.24 -16.59 -3.53
CA ILE A 22 12.80 -16.66 -3.22
C ILE A 22 12.58 -17.15 -1.80
N ILE A 23 13.34 -18.17 -1.37
CA ILE A 23 13.26 -18.71 -0.01
C ILE A 23 13.63 -17.64 1.01
N ASN A 24 14.74 -16.92 0.80
CA ASN A 24 15.16 -15.85 1.70
C ASN A 24 14.18 -14.68 1.70
N ASP A 25 13.66 -14.27 0.54
CA ASP A 25 12.63 -13.23 0.44
C ASP A 25 11.36 -13.63 1.22
N LEU A 26 10.99 -14.92 1.20
CA LEU A 26 9.87 -15.44 2.01
C LEU A 26 10.20 -15.48 3.50
N ILE A 27 11.39 -15.93 3.88
CA ILE A 27 11.84 -15.97 5.28
C ILE A 27 11.85 -14.55 5.85
N ASP A 28 12.46 -13.60 5.14
CA ASP A 28 12.52 -12.20 5.55
C ASP A 28 11.11 -11.61 5.65
N ARG A 29 10.23 -11.89 4.69
CA ARG A 29 8.85 -11.38 4.69
C ARG A 29 8.01 -11.90 5.86
N PHE A 30 8.21 -13.14 6.27
CA PHE A 30 7.49 -13.77 7.39
C PHE A 30 8.33 -13.82 8.67
N ASP A 31 9.41 -13.05 8.75
CA ASP A 31 10.18 -12.93 9.97
C ASP A 31 9.31 -12.40 11.13
N LYS A 32 9.75 -12.66 12.36
CA LYS A 32 9.03 -12.28 13.59
C LYS A 32 8.70 -10.80 13.62
N HIS A 33 9.62 -9.94 13.17
CA HIS A 33 9.41 -8.49 13.11
C HIS A 33 8.26 -8.11 12.16
N ASN A 34 8.24 -8.70 10.96
CA ASN A 34 7.20 -8.44 9.97
C ASN A 34 5.85 -9.04 10.40
N THR A 35 5.86 -10.21 11.02
CA THR A 35 4.66 -10.82 11.59
C THR A 35 4.05 -9.95 12.69
N LEU A 36 4.88 -9.37 13.56
CA LEU A 36 4.45 -8.43 14.59
C LEU A 36 3.86 -7.15 13.99
N ALA A 37 4.51 -6.57 12.98
CA ALA A 37 3.99 -5.42 12.24
C ALA A 37 2.61 -5.71 11.59
N MET A 38 2.43 -6.94 11.08
CA MET A 38 1.16 -7.38 10.48
C MET A 38 0.05 -7.65 11.50
N ARG A 39 0.33 -7.77 12.81
CA ARG A 39 -0.72 -7.94 13.85
C ARG A 39 -1.70 -6.76 13.89
N ILE A 40 -1.31 -5.59 13.37
CA ILE A 40 -2.19 -4.43 13.21
C ILE A 40 -3.45 -4.74 12.39
N SER A 41 -3.41 -5.78 11.55
CA SER A 41 -4.57 -6.33 10.85
C SER A 41 -5.69 -6.83 11.79
N ALA A 42 -5.39 -7.13 13.06
CA ALA A 42 -6.37 -7.50 14.08
C ALA A 42 -7.37 -6.36 14.36
N ILE A 43 -6.99 -5.10 14.10
CA ILE A 43 -7.84 -3.92 14.29
C ILE A 43 -8.90 -3.79 13.17
N LEU A 44 -8.71 -4.47 12.03
CA LEU A 44 -9.64 -4.39 10.90
C LEU A 44 -11.07 -4.79 11.31
N PRO A 45 -12.11 -4.06 10.88
CA PRO A 45 -13.51 -4.36 11.19
C PRO A 45 -13.94 -5.80 10.92
N CYS A 46 -13.45 -6.41 9.83
CA CYS A 46 -13.76 -7.80 9.49
C CYS A 46 -13.13 -8.83 10.45
N TYR A 47 -12.07 -8.46 11.18
CA TYR A 47 -11.28 -9.35 12.02
C TYR A 47 -11.29 -9.02 13.51
N VAL A 48 -11.66 -7.80 13.89
CA VAL A 48 -11.62 -7.29 15.28
C VAL A 48 -12.34 -8.19 16.28
N GLU A 49 -13.38 -8.92 15.85
CA GLU A 49 -14.13 -9.84 16.71
C GLU A 49 -13.41 -11.18 16.96
N LYS A 50 -12.42 -11.53 16.14
CA LYS A 50 -11.65 -12.78 16.26
C LYS A 50 -10.50 -12.66 17.26
N TYR A 51 -10.13 -11.45 17.63
CA TYR A 51 -8.94 -11.17 18.43
C TYR A 51 -9.31 -10.53 19.77
N GLU A 52 -8.53 -10.84 20.79
CA GLU A 52 -8.61 -10.19 22.09
C GLU A 52 -7.64 -9.01 22.16
N PHE A 53 -7.84 -8.10 23.10
CA PHE A 53 -6.92 -6.97 23.27
C PHE A 53 -5.46 -7.42 23.54
N ARG A 54 -5.27 -8.57 24.21
CA ARG A 54 -3.95 -9.17 24.43
C ARG A 54 -3.20 -9.40 23.10
N ASP A 55 -3.92 -9.65 22.01
CA ASP A 55 -3.33 -9.87 20.70
C ASP A 55 -2.77 -8.60 20.06
N ILE A 56 -3.11 -7.43 20.62
CA ILE A 56 -2.79 -6.09 20.11
C ILE A 56 -1.85 -5.38 21.09
N GLU A 57 -1.68 -5.88 22.30
CA GLU A 57 -0.84 -5.25 23.33
C GLU A 57 0.62 -5.06 22.87
N GLU A 58 1.17 -6.04 22.15
CA GLU A 58 2.52 -5.96 21.58
C GLU A 58 2.63 -4.92 20.45
N ILE A 59 1.52 -4.56 19.80
CA ILE A 59 1.48 -3.55 18.73
C ILE A 59 1.74 -2.16 19.30
N THR A 60 1.17 -1.86 20.47
CA THR A 60 1.38 -0.59 21.17
C THR A 60 2.86 -0.41 21.53
N ILE A 61 3.52 -1.47 21.99
CA ILE A 61 4.96 -1.48 22.29
C ILE A 61 5.77 -1.33 21.01
N PHE A 62 5.43 -2.09 19.97
CA PHE A 62 6.16 -2.09 18.70
C PHE A 62 6.13 -0.73 17.99
N TYR A 63 4.97 -0.05 17.99
CA TYR A 63 4.79 1.26 17.36
C TYR A 63 4.92 2.43 18.32
N GLN A 64 5.40 2.23 19.55
CA GLN A 64 5.53 3.27 20.57
C GLN A 64 6.36 4.47 20.10
N ASN A 65 7.41 4.23 19.29
CA ASN A 65 8.25 5.27 18.70
C ASN A 65 7.51 6.11 17.64
N CYS A 66 6.52 5.53 16.96
CA CYS A 66 5.71 6.24 15.97
C CYS A 66 4.63 7.09 16.66
N ARG A 67 3.99 6.53 17.69
CA ARG A 67 2.94 7.18 18.47
C ARG A 67 2.94 6.66 19.92
N PRO A 68 3.07 7.54 20.93
CA PRO A 68 3.20 7.12 22.33
C PRO A 68 1.83 6.98 23.02
N TYR A 69 0.93 6.15 22.48
CA TYR A 69 -0.31 5.80 23.18
C TYR A 69 -0.03 4.76 24.27
N SER A 70 -0.64 4.91 25.45
CA SER A 70 -0.56 3.89 26.49
C SER A 70 -1.48 2.71 26.18
N ASN A 71 -1.17 1.52 26.69
CA ASN A 71 -2.05 0.34 26.53
C ASN A 71 -3.46 0.57 27.08
N ILE A 72 -3.61 1.43 28.10
CA ILE A 72 -4.91 1.73 28.70
C ILE A 72 -5.78 2.53 27.72
N GLU A 73 -5.21 3.55 27.09
CA GLU A 73 -5.91 4.36 26.08
C GLU A 73 -6.31 3.51 24.87
N VAL A 74 -5.37 2.72 24.35
CA VAL A 74 -5.63 1.83 23.20
C VAL A 74 -6.70 0.80 23.54
N ARG A 75 -6.70 0.24 24.75
CA ARG A 75 -7.71 -0.72 25.19
C ARG A 75 -9.11 -0.11 25.21
N GLY A 76 -9.24 1.08 25.80
CA GLY A 76 -10.53 1.78 25.86
C GLY A 76 -11.08 2.14 24.47
N GLU A 77 -10.20 2.48 23.52
CA GLU A 77 -10.60 2.64 22.11
C GLU A 77 -10.95 1.32 21.44
N TYR A 78 -10.15 0.28 21.64
CA TYR A 78 -10.35 -1.05 21.06
C TYR A 78 -11.70 -1.64 21.46
N ASP A 79 -12.07 -1.56 22.74
CA ASP A 79 -13.36 -2.06 23.21
C ASP A 79 -14.54 -1.30 22.57
N ARG A 80 -14.43 0.03 22.45
CA ARG A 80 -15.44 0.86 21.76
C ARG A 80 -15.53 0.53 20.27
N TRP A 81 -14.39 0.30 19.61
CA TRP A 81 -14.32 -0.07 18.20
C TRP A 81 -14.92 -1.46 17.94
N LEU A 82 -14.58 -2.43 18.80
CA LEU A 82 -15.15 -3.77 18.79
C LEU A 82 -16.69 -3.71 18.95
N LEU A 83 -17.18 -2.92 19.90
CA LEU A 83 -18.62 -2.74 20.13
C LEU A 83 -19.33 -2.09 18.94
N LYS A 84 -18.71 -1.09 18.28
CA LYS A 84 -19.23 -0.49 17.04
C LYS A 84 -19.42 -1.56 15.97
N TRP A 85 -18.38 -2.33 15.68
CA TRP A 85 -18.40 -3.28 14.58
C TRP A 85 -19.19 -4.56 14.87
N LYS A 86 -19.30 -4.98 16.14
CA LYS A 86 -20.19 -6.09 16.54
C LYS A 86 -21.65 -5.87 16.14
N LYS A 87 -22.12 -4.61 16.13
CA LYS A 87 -23.49 -4.26 15.73
C LYS A 87 -23.74 -4.39 14.21
N ILE A 88 -22.67 -4.44 13.41
CA ILE A 88 -22.75 -4.48 11.96
C ILE A 88 -22.48 -5.92 11.48
N PRO A 89 -23.29 -6.49 10.56
CA PRO A 89 -23.03 -7.82 9.99
C PRO A 89 -21.64 -7.90 9.34
N LYS A 90 -20.91 -9.00 9.53
CA LYS A 90 -19.53 -9.19 9.02
C LYS A 90 -19.37 -8.90 7.53
N ILE A 91 -20.38 -9.21 6.72
CA ILE A 91 -20.39 -8.99 5.26
C ILE A 91 -20.29 -7.51 4.88
N LYS A 92 -20.78 -6.60 5.73
CA LYS A 92 -20.77 -5.16 5.47
C LYS A 92 -19.55 -4.45 6.07
N ARG A 93 -18.66 -5.17 6.75
CA ARG A 93 -17.52 -4.57 7.45
C ARG A 93 -16.36 -4.36 6.47
N PRO A 94 -15.65 -3.22 6.54
CA PRO A 94 -14.44 -3.00 5.75
C PRO A 94 -13.42 -4.12 5.92
N ILE A 95 -12.87 -4.56 4.79
CA ILE A 95 -11.82 -5.59 4.72
C ILE A 95 -10.47 -4.94 4.44
N CYS A 96 -10.47 -3.82 3.70
CA CYS A 96 -9.27 -3.10 3.36
C CYS A 96 -8.93 -2.04 4.42
N PRO A 97 -7.64 -1.86 4.79
CA PRO A 97 -7.20 -0.79 5.70
C PRO A 97 -7.70 0.59 5.31
N VAL A 98 -7.65 0.93 4.01
CA VAL A 98 -8.08 2.23 3.48
C VAL A 98 -9.58 2.48 3.69
N GLU A 99 -10.41 1.45 3.48
CA GLU A 99 -11.86 1.53 3.74
C GLU A 99 -12.14 1.64 5.25
N ALA A 100 -11.40 0.89 6.07
CA ALA A 100 -11.52 0.96 7.52
C ALA A 100 -11.11 2.34 8.06
N LEU A 101 -10.09 2.97 7.47
CA LEU A 101 -9.63 4.31 7.81
C LEU A 101 -10.68 5.36 7.45
N ALA A 102 -11.36 5.23 6.31
CA ALA A 102 -12.43 6.14 5.90
C ALA A 102 -13.63 6.12 6.87
N GLU A 103 -13.91 4.97 7.48
CA GLU A 103 -14.98 4.76 8.47
C GLU A 103 -14.52 5.02 9.93
N CYS A 104 -13.26 5.44 10.12
CA CYS A 104 -12.66 5.69 11.42
C CYS A 104 -12.68 7.19 11.73
N ASP A 105 -13.46 7.57 12.74
CA ASP A 105 -13.49 8.94 13.24
C ASP A 105 -12.24 9.21 14.09
N GLN A 106 -11.41 10.16 13.66
CA GLN A 106 -10.14 10.48 14.30
C GLN A 106 -10.30 11.06 15.71
N ASP A 107 -11.39 11.79 15.98
CA ASP A 107 -11.61 12.41 17.29
C ASP A 107 -12.07 11.38 18.32
N PHE A 108 -12.82 10.37 17.87
CA PHE A 108 -13.33 9.33 18.75
C PHE A 108 -12.36 8.14 18.93
N TYR A 109 -11.55 7.86 17.90
CA TYR A 109 -10.63 6.72 17.82
C TYR A 109 -9.19 7.13 17.40
N PRO A 110 -8.52 8.07 18.08
CA PRO A 110 -7.23 8.60 17.63
C PRO A 110 -6.10 7.56 17.56
N ALA A 111 -6.04 6.62 18.50
CA ALA A 111 -5.03 5.55 18.48
C ALA A 111 -5.29 4.55 17.36
N ILE A 112 -6.54 4.11 17.20
CA ILE A 112 -6.94 3.20 16.12
C ILE A 112 -6.74 3.83 14.74
N TYR A 113 -7.10 5.11 14.58
CA TYR A 113 -6.87 5.86 13.35
C TYR A 113 -5.39 5.89 12.98
N SER A 114 -4.53 6.15 13.97
CA SER A 114 -3.07 6.13 13.78
C SER A 114 -2.57 4.75 13.35
N TYR A 115 -3.04 3.68 13.98
CA TYR A 115 -2.67 2.31 13.61
C TYR A 115 -3.16 1.93 12.21
N LEU A 116 -4.39 2.28 11.83
CA LEU A 116 -4.90 2.07 10.49
C LEU A 116 -4.10 2.86 9.45
N THR A 117 -3.66 4.08 9.77
CA THR A 117 -2.79 4.89 8.92
C THR A 117 -1.43 4.23 8.70
N ILE A 118 -0.80 3.73 9.77
CA ILE A 118 0.45 2.96 9.68
C ILE A 118 0.22 1.72 8.80
N TYR A 119 -0.89 1.00 9.00
CA TYR A 119 -1.20 -0.19 8.23
C TYR A 119 -1.43 0.09 6.73
N CYS A 120 -1.99 1.25 6.37
CA CYS A 120 -2.11 1.70 4.99
C CYS A 120 -0.74 1.96 4.33
N CYS A 121 0.27 2.33 5.12
CA CYS A 121 1.62 2.59 4.64
C CYS A 121 2.48 1.31 4.55
N LEU A 122 2.10 0.25 5.25
CA LEU A 122 2.78 -1.03 5.19
C LEU A 122 2.48 -1.74 3.86
N PRO A 123 3.49 -2.34 3.20
CA PRO A 123 3.31 -3.10 1.96
C PRO A 123 2.67 -4.46 2.24
N THR A 124 1.41 -4.46 2.69
CA THR A 124 0.71 -5.63 3.23
C THR A 124 -0.03 -6.42 2.16
N THR A 125 -0.31 -5.82 1.01
CA THR A 125 -0.96 -6.48 -0.13
C THR A 125 -0.26 -6.15 -1.44
N THR A 126 0.30 -7.18 -2.09
CA THR A 126 0.83 -7.03 -3.45
C THR A 126 -0.29 -6.78 -4.46
N ALA A 127 -1.53 -7.18 -4.17
CA ALA A 127 -2.67 -7.03 -5.09
C ALA A 127 -2.95 -5.59 -5.54
N SER A 128 -2.85 -4.59 -4.65
CA SER A 128 -3.04 -3.19 -5.04
C SER A 128 -1.85 -2.65 -5.84
N ALA A 129 -0.63 -3.09 -5.52
CA ALA A 129 0.56 -2.80 -6.33
C ALA A 129 0.45 -3.48 -7.71
N GLU A 130 0.02 -4.73 -7.79
CA GLU A 130 -0.20 -5.51 -9.01
C GLU A 130 -1.29 -4.90 -9.91
N ARG A 131 -2.38 -4.39 -9.31
CA ARG A 131 -3.39 -3.58 -10.04
C ARG A 131 -2.79 -2.29 -10.58
N THR A 132 -1.93 -1.63 -9.79
CA THR A 132 -1.22 -0.42 -10.22
C THR A 132 -0.19 -0.73 -11.32
N PHE A 133 0.49 -1.87 -11.27
CA PHE A 133 1.40 -2.32 -12.34
C PHE A 133 0.62 -2.73 -13.60
N SER A 134 -0.55 -3.35 -13.44
CA SER A 134 -1.44 -3.68 -14.56
C SER A 134 -1.97 -2.42 -15.24
N THR A 135 -2.32 -1.38 -14.48
CA THR A 135 -2.70 -0.06 -15.03
C THR A 135 -1.50 0.66 -15.64
N LEU A 136 -0.32 0.56 -15.04
CA LEU A 136 0.92 1.10 -15.60
C LEU A 136 1.28 0.45 -16.94
N LYS A 137 0.94 -0.82 -17.17
CA LYS A 137 1.09 -1.49 -18.47
C LYS A 137 0.27 -0.84 -19.58
N TYR A 138 -0.87 -0.21 -19.26
CA TYR A 138 -1.64 0.60 -20.23
C TYR A 138 -0.99 1.97 -20.48
N LEU A 139 -0.40 2.58 -19.46
CA LEU A 139 0.28 3.88 -19.58
C LEU A 139 1.62 3.76 -20.33
N LYS A 140 2.41 2.72 -19.99
CA LYS A 140 3.70 2.36 -20.58
C LYS A 140 3.56 1.06 -21.36
N ASN A 141 2.99 1.16 -22.55
CA ASN A 141 2.90 0.05 -23.49
C ASN A 141 4.16 -0.06 -24.37
N TYR A 142 4.31 -1.17 -25.08
CA TYR A 142 5.48 -1.46 -25.92
C TYR A 142 5.78 -0.35 -26.95
N LEU A 143 4.74 0.27 -27.51
CA LEU A 143 4.83 1.37 -28.48
C LEU A 143 5.28 2.71 -27.86
N ARG A 144 5.26 2.85 -26.53
CA ARG A 144 5.64 4.06 -25.79
C ARG A 144 6.89 3.86 -24.92
N SER A 145 7.72 2.88 -25.26
CA SER A 145 8.91 2.47 -24.50
C SER A 145 9.95 3.58 -24.29
N THR A 146 9.97 4.61 -25.16
CA THR A 146 10.88 5.77 -25.10
C THR A 146 10.34 6.96 -24.31
N THR A 147 9.23 6.81 -23.57
CA THR A 147 8.63 7.91 -22.80
C THR A 147 9.51 8.30 -21.61
N SER A 148 9.86 9.59 -21.49
CA SER A 148 10.56 10.14 -20.32
C SER A 148 9.77 9.95 -19.02
N GLU A 149 10.47 9.76 -17.89
CA GLU A 149 9.84 9.62 -16.57
C GLU A 149 8.88 10.77 -16.23
N LYS A 150 9.24 12.00 -16.59
CA LYS A 150 8.40 13.19 -16.37
C LYS A 150 7.03 13.07 -17.03
N ARG A 151 6.99 12.57 -18.28
CA ARG A 151 5.75 12.35 -19.02
C ARG A 151 4.96 11.17 -18.45
N LEU A 152 5.63 10.10 -18.06
CA LEU A 152 4.98 8.93 -17.46
C LEU A 152 4.31 9.29 -16.12
N ASN A 153 5.02 10.00 -15.24
CA ASN A 153 4.48 10.44 -13.96
C ASN A 153 3.29 11.40 -14.11
N GLY A 154 3.33 12.29 -15.12
CA GLY A 154 2.20 13.15 -15.46
C GLY A 154 0.96 12.36 -15.90
N LEU A 155 1.14 11.39 -16.79
CA LEU A 155 0.05 10.52 -17.25
C LEU A 155 -0.51 9.63 -16.12
N ALA A 156 0.36 9.12 -15.25
CA ALA A 156 -0.06 8.33 -14.08
C ALA A 156 -0.92 9.17 -13.13
N ARG A 157 -0.52 10.42 -12.85
CA ARG A 157 -1.33 11.34 -12.03
C ARG A 157 -2.70 11.61 -12.63
N LEU A 158 -2.78 11.89 -13.94
CA LEU A 158 -4.06 12.08 -14.64
C LEU A 158 -4.94 10.83 -14.59
N TYR A 159 -4.33 9.65 -14.66
CA TYR A 159 -5.06 8.38 -14.63
C TYR A 159 -5.57 8.01 -13.22
N ILE A 160 -4.84 8.38 -12.17
CA ILE A 160 -5.24 8.15 -10.77
C ILE A 160 -6.34 9.14 -10.37
N HIS A 161 -6.20 10.41 -10.74
CA HIS A 161 -7.09 11.50 -10.35
C HIS A 161 -8.07 11.88 -11.48
N LYS A 162 -8.91 10.93 -11.90
CA LYS A 162 -9.91 11.15 -12.97
C LYS A 162 -11.12 11.99 -12.51
N ASP A 163 -11.28 12.10 -11.20
CA ASP A 163 -12.32 12.81 -10.47
C ASP A 163 -12.08 14.32 -10.38
N ILE A 164 -10.88 14.79 -10.74
CA ILE A 164 -10.54 16.21 -10.77
C ILE A 164 -10.96 16.79 -12.11
N GLU A 165 -11.92 17.72 -12.12
CA GLU A 165 -12.28 18.48 -13.31
C GLU A 165 -11.10 19.36 -13.75
N VAL A 166 -10.80 19.30 -15.05
CA VAL A 166 -9.73 20.08 -15.66
C VAL A 166 -10.35 21.26 -16.41
N ASP A 167 -10.06 22.47 -15.94
CA ASP A 167 -10.42 23.70 -16.62
C ASP A 167 -9.59 23.87 -17.90
N ILE A 168 -10.26 23.77 -19.04
CA ILE A 168 -9.66 23.81 -20.38
C ILE A 168 -9.03 25.18 -20.64
N GLU A 169 -9.67 26.27 -20.24
CA GLU A 169 -9.19 27.63 -20.49
C GLU A 169 -7.87 27.87 -19.76
N LYS A 170 -7.81 27.44 -18.49
CA LYS A 170 -6.59 27.52 -17.69
C LYS A 170 -5.44 26.69 -18.28
N VAL A 171 -5.75 25.55 -18.90
CA VAL A 171 -4.74 24.74 -19.60
C VAL A 171 -4.23 25.44 -20.86
N ILE A 172 -5.11 26.08 -21.64
CA ILE A 172 -4.75 26.86 -22.83
C ILE A 172 -3.84 28.02 -22.43
N ASP A 173 -4.23 28.79 -21.40
CA ASP A 173 -3.42 29.89 -20.88
C ASP A 173 -2.05 29.41 -20.42
N THR A 174 -1.99 28.33 -19.64
CA THR A 174 -0.73 27.75 -19.17
C THR A 174 0.16 27.28 -20.33
N PHE A 175 -0.44 26.76 -21.41
CA PHE A 175 0.29 26.33 -22.60
C PHE A 175 0.76 27.51 -23.45
N SER A 176 -0.01 28.61 -23.49
CA SER A 176 0.35 29.84 -24.19
C SER A 176 1.62 30.51 -23.61
N LEU A 177 1.83 30.38 -22.29
CA LEU A 177 2.99 30.91 -21.58
C LEU A 177 4.29 30.16 -21.88
N LYS A 178 4.24 28.95 -22.44
CA LYS A 178 5.44 28.20 -22.82
C LYS A 178 5.97 28.71 -24.16
N LYS A 179 7.25 29.08 -24.18
CA LYS A 179 7.97 29.44 -25.40
C LYS A 179 7.83 28.31 -26.43
N ARG A 180 7.17 28.60 -27.55
CA ARG A 180 6.93 27.64 -28.62
C ARG A 180 8.20 27.49 -29.47
N ASN A 181 8.46 26.28 -29.96
CA ASN A 181 9.62 25.98 -30.81
C ASN A 181 9.33 26.16 -32.32
N VAL A 182 8.12 26.58 -32.69
CA VAL A 182 7.70 26.80 -34.08
C VAL A 182 6.78 28.01 -34.17
N ASP A 183 7.07 28.90 -35.12
CA ASP A 183 6.25 30.06 -35.46
C ASP A 183 5.23 29.66 -36.53
N PHE A 184 3.94 29.84 -36.25
CA PHE A 184 2.92 29.71 -37.27
C PHE A 184 2.81 31.05 -37.99
N VAL A 185 3.20 31.05 -39.27
CA VAL A 185 2.82 32.12 -40.19
C VAL A 185 1.36 31.87 -40.54
N LEU A 186 0.48 32.77 -40.08
CA LEU A 186 -0.93 32.82 -40.48
C LEU A 186 -1.05 33.35 -41.91
#